data_AF-A0A8T7KR89-F1
#
_entry.id   AF-A0A8T7KR89-F1
#
_cell.length_a   1.000
_cell.length_b   1.000
_cell.length_c   1.000
_cell.angle_alpha   90.00
_cell.angle_beta   90.00
_cell.angle_gamma   90.00
#
_symmetry.space_group_name_H-M   'P 1'
#
loop_
_entity.id
_entity.type
_entity.pdbx_description
1 polymer ?
#
loop_
_entity_poly.entity_id
_entity_poly.type
_entity_poly.pdbx_seq_one_letter_code
_entity_poly.pdbx_strand_id
1 'polypeptide(L)'
;MWKNTPAEPSATSSGEEATRATSDEPALCPRCKGAGYLVADVPYGHPDFGRLWPCNCRMAEKLSLRGEKLRAMSNLGPFLNKTFENFDAGVPGVARAYARALKFAEYPTGWLILFGGYGCGKTHLAAAIANRLLANHNEVLFTVVPDLLDHLRSTFGPNSEVGYDERFEQVRSAGVLILDDLGTENATPWAREKLFQIFNHRYNYRLPTVITSNREPREIEPRIFSRMTDRELCDEIIIIDGDDYRRTQPAQRFEQKKQQHLQRLGRRDGSR
;
A
#
# COMPACT_ATOMS: atom_id res chain seq x y z
N MET A 1 1.20 -32.33 -21.27
CA MET A 1 1.37 -31.67 -22.58
C MET A 1 0.17 -30.74 -22.73
N TRP A 2 0.34 -29.42 -22.74
CA TRP A 2 -0.79 -28.46 -22.66
C TRP A 2 -1.40 -28.24 -24.04
N LYS A 3 -2.69 -28.51 -24.23
CA LYS A 3 -3.42 -28.26 -25.48
C LYS A 3 -4.71 -27.52 -25.17
N ASN A 4 -4.96 -26.41 -25.88
CA ASN A 4 -6.29 -25.79 -25.93
C ASN A 4 -7.09 -26.44 -27.07
N THR A 5 -7.94 -27.38 -26.69
CA THR A 5 -9.04 -27.87 -27.53
C THR A 5 -10.13 -26.79 -27.51
N PRO A 6 -10.56 -26.25 -28.67
CA PRO A 6 -11.67 -25.31 -28.69
C PRO A 6 -12.94 -26.01 -28.21
N ALA A 7 -13.75 -25.32 -27.40
CA ALA A 7 -15.12 -25.75 -27.14
C ALA A 7 -15.89 -25.63 -28.46
N GLU A 8 -16.44 -26.74 -28.95
CA GLU A 8 -17.25 -26.77 -30.17
C GLU A 8 -18.55 -25.96 -29.98
N PRO A 9 -18.85 -25.00 -30.86
CA PRO A 9 -20.18 -24.42 -30.94
C PRO A 9 -21.12 -25.37 -31.69
N SER A 10 -22.23 -25.71 -31.05
CA SER A 10 -23.34 -26.49 -31.62
C SER A 10 -23.84 -25.87 -32.93
N ALA A 11 -23.85 -26.69 -33.98
CA ALA A 11 -24.23 -26.31 -35.34
C ALA A 11 -25.75 -26.19 -35.54
N THR A 12 -26.16 -25.15 -36.26
CA THR A 12 -27.33 -25.13 -37.15
C THR A 12 -26.99 -24.28 -38.39
N SER A 13 -27.22 -24.84 -39.58
CA SER A 13 -27.04 -24.24 -40.92
C SER A 13 -28.00 -23.05 -41.14
N SER A 14 -27.84 -22.10 -42.07
CA SER A 14 -27.38 -22.13 -43.47
C SER A 14 -27.34 -20.69 -44.01
N GLY A 15 -26.45 -20.36 -44.96
CA GLY A 15 -26.57 -19.15 -45.79
C GLY A 15 -25.21 -18.61 -46.25
N GLU A 16 -24.88 -18.84 -47.51
CA GLU A 16 -23.68 -18.34 -48.21
C GLU A 16 -23.77 -16.83 -48.47
N GLU A 17 -22.71 -16.08 -48.16
CA GLU A 17 -22.34 -14.92 -48.97
C GLU A 17 -20.83 -14.61 -48.81
N ALA A 18 -20.12 -14.75 -49.92
CA ALA A 18 -18.69 -14.53 -50.02
C ALA A 18 -18.38 -13.03 -50.13
N THR A 19 -17.69 -12.46 -49.14
CA THR A 19 -17.02 -11.15 -49.29
C THR A 19 -15.62 -11.16 -48.65
N ARG A 20 -14.62 -11.18 -49.54
CA ARG A 20 -13.29 -10.56 -49.47
C ARG A 20 -12.66 -10.37 -48.07
N ALA A 21 -11.80 -11.33 -47.70
CA ALA A 21 -10.92 -11.24 -46.54
C ALA A 21 -9.88 -10.12 -46.71
N THR A 22 -9.96 -9.11 -45.84
CA THR A 22 -8.85 -8.23 -45.50
C THR A 22 -8.22 -8.83 -44.24
N SER A 23 -7.06 -9.46 -44.39
CA SER A 23 -6.35 -10.12 -43.30
C SER A 23 -5.53 -9.10 -42.50
N ASP A 24 -6.21 -8.37 -41.62
CA ASP A 24 -5.61 -7.75 -40.43
C ASP A 24 -6.33 -8.30 -39.19
N GLU A 25 -6.46 -9.63 -39.10
CA GLU A 25 -6.89 -10.26 -37.86
C GLU A 25 -5.74 -10.17 -36.85
N PRO A 26 -5.97 -9.60 -35.66
CA PRO A 26 -4.93 -9.51 -34.64
C PRO A 26 -4.48 -10.92 -34.29
N ALA A 27 -3.19 -11.20 -34.52
CA ALA A 27 -2.58 -12.50 -34.29
C ALA A 27 -2.91 -12.98 -32.86
N LEU A 28 -3.83 -13.95 -32.76
CA LEU A 28 -4.26 -14.50 -31.49
C LEU A 28 -3.09 -15.17 -30.77
N CYS A 29 -3.04 -15.05 -29.44
CA CYS A 29 -1.96 -15.64 -28.66
C CYS A 29 -1.82 -17.15 -28.98
N PRO A 30 -0.65 -17.64 -29.40
CA PRO A 30 -0.49 -19.02 -29.86
C PRO A 30 -0.69 -20.07 -28.75
N ARG A 31 -0.63 -19.65 -27.47
CA ARG A 31 -0.84 -20.54 -26.32
C ARG A 31 -2.32 -20.68 -25.97
N CYS A 32 -3.02 -19.57 -25.78
CA CYS A 32 -4.41 -19.58 -25.32
C CYS A 32 -5.44 -19.32 -26.42
N LYS A 33 -5.01 -18.97 -27.63
CA LYS A 33 -5.85 -18.62 -28.79
C LYS A 33 -6.89 -17.54 -28.48
N GLY A 34 -6.51 -16.56 -27.66
CA GLY A 34 -7.40 -15.46 -27.23
C GLY A 34 -8.18 -15.71 -25.93
N ALA A 35 -8.27 -16.96 -25.46
CA ALA A 35 -9.04 -17.30 -24.26
C ALA A 35 -8.48 -16.70 -22.96
N GLY A 36 -7.18 -16.40 -22.90
CA GLY A 36 -6.53 -15.84 -21.70
C GLY A 36 -6.24 -16.85 -20.57
N TYR A 37 -6.65 -18.11 -20.74
CA TYR A 37 -6.42 -19.23 -19.83
C TYR A 37 -5.98 -20.48 -20.59
N LEU A 38 -5.35 -21.40 -19.88
CA LEU A 38 -4.91 -22.72 -20.31
C LEU A 38 -5.57 -23.76 -19.41
N VAL A 39 -6.03 -24.85 -20.00
CA VAL A 39 -6.54 -26.01 -19.26
C VAL A 39 -5.54 -27.15 -19.42
N ALA A 40 -5.28 -27.90 -18.35
CA ALA A 40 -4.46 -29.09 -18.43
C ALA A 40 -5.23 -30.19 -19.17
N ASP A 41 -4.62 -30.76 -20.21
CA ASP A 41 -5.15 -31.94 -20.91
C ASP A 41 -4.78 -33.19 -20.10
N VAL A 42 -5.63 -33.52 -19.14
CA VAL A 42 -5.47 -34.64 -18.19
C VAL A 42 -6.80 -35.38 -18.08
N PRO A 43 -6.82 -36.67 -17.70
CA PRO A 43 -8.05 -37.46 -17.57
C PRO A 43 -8.88 -37.08 -16.33
N TYR A 44 -10.16 -37.46 -16.33
CA TYR A 44 -11.05 -37.33 -15.19
C TYR A 44 -10.49 -38.03 -13.95
N GLY A 45 -10.50 -37.35 -12.80
CA GLY A 45 -9.88 -37.81 -11.55
C GLY A 45 -8.45 -37.30 -11.32
N HIS A 46 -7.81 -36.65 -12.29
CA HIS A 46 -6.53 -35.96 -12.08
C HIS A 46 -6.73 -34.65 -11.30
N PRO A 47 -5.84 -34.27 -10.35
CA PRO A 47 -5.97 -33.04 -9.54
C PRO A 47 -6.13 -31.74 -10.36
N ASP A 48 -5.59 -31.74 -11.57
CA ASP A 48 -5.62 -30.60 -12.50
C ASP A 48 -6.74 -30.66 -13.54
N PHE A 49 -7.59 -31.70 -13.52
CA PHE A 49 -8.72 -31.82 -14.45
C PHE A 49 -9.67 -30.62 -14.30
N GLY A 50 -9.92 -29.91 -15.40
CA GLY A 50 -10.80 -28.74 -15.43
C GLY A 50 -10.24 -27.47 -14.76
N ARG A 51 -9.00 -27.48 -14.24
CA ARG A 51 -8.39 -26.27 -13.66
C ARG A 51 -8.00 -25.28 -14.75
N LEU A 52 -8.35 -24.02 -14.53
CA LEU A 52 -7.98 -22.90 -15.39
C LEU A 52 -6.70 -22.23 -14.89
N TRP A 53 -5.64 -22.29 -15.70
CA TRP A 53 -4.38 -21.61 -15.45
C TRP A 53 -4.29 -20.34 -16.30
N PRO A 54 -4.00 -19.17 -15.72
CA PRO A 54 -3.99 -17.96 -16.49
C PRO A 54 -2.80 -17.94 -17.47
N CYS A 55 -3.04 -17.54 -18.72
CA CYS A 55 -2.02 -17.51 -19.75
C CYS A 55 -1.10 -16.29 -19.57
N ASN A 56 0.20 -16.46 -19.83
CA ASN A 56 1.19 -15.38 -19.78
C ASN A 56 0.81 -14.14 -20.61
N CYS A 57 0.09 -14.32 -21.73
CA CYS A 57 -0.33 -13.22 -22.59
C CYS A 57 -1.29 -12.22 -21.92
N ARG A 58 -1.98 -12.60 -20.84
CA ARG A 58 -2.86 -11.72 -20.05
C ARG A 58 -2.31 -11.43 -18.66
N MET A 59 -1.06 -11.83 -18.36
CA MET A 59 -0.46 -11.55 -17.05
C MET A 59 -0.32 -10.06 -16.79
N ALA A 60 0.16 -9.30 -17.77
CA ALA A 60 0.30 -7.85 -17.64
C ALA A 60 -1.06 -7.16 -17.38
N GLU A 61 -2.09 -7.51 -18.16
CA GLU A 61 -3.46 -7.02 -17.99
C GLU A 61 -4.01 -7.37 -16.59
N LYS A 62 -3.85 -8.63 -16.15
CA LYS A 62 -4.30 -9.07 -14.82
C LYS A 62 -3.55 -8.39 -13.67
N LEU A 63 -2.25 -8.19 -13.81
CA LEU A 63 -1.45 -7.45 -12.83
C LEU A 63 -1.87 -5.98 -12.78
N SER A 64 -2.21 -5.37 -13.92
CA SER A 64 -2.77 -4.00 -13.99
C SER A 64 -4.11 -3.92 -13.27
N LEU A 65 -5.06 -4.79 -13.62
CA LEU A 65 -6.38 -4.84 -12.99
C LEU A 65 -6.30 -5.11 -11.49
N ARG A 66 -5.39 -6.01 -11.07
CA ARG A 66 -5.13 -6.25 -9.65
C ARG A 66 -4.56 -5.00 -8.98
N GLY A 67 -3.59 -4.34 -9.59
CA GLY A 67 -3.01 -3.09 -9.07
C GLY A 67 -4.03 -1.96 -8.96
N GLU A 68 -4.91 -1.79 -9.94
CA GLU A 68 -6.01 -0.81 -9.92
C GLU A 68 -7.02 -1.11 -8.81
N LYS A 69 -7.41 -2.38 -8.66
CA LYS A 69 -8.29 -2.81 -7.57
C LYS A 69 -7.66 -2.54 -6.20
N LEU A 70 -6.39 -2.88 -6.02
CA LEU A 70 -5.68 -2.61 -4.77
C LEU A 70 -5.57 -1.12 -4.48
N ARG A 71 -5.27 -0.29 -5.50
CA ARG A 71 -5.25 1.17 -5.36
C ARG A 71 -6.61 1.72 -4.92
N ALA A 72 -7.70 1.28 -5.54
CA ALA A 72 -9.05 1.69 -5.18
C ALA A 72 -9.39 1.33 -3.72
N MET A 73 -8.94 0.17 -3.24
CA MET A 73 -9.17 -0.28 -1.85
C MET A 73 -8.21 0.36 -0.83
N SER A 74 -7.06 0.91 -1.27
CA SER A 74 -5.99 1.39 -0.38
C SER A 74 -6.21 2.76 0.24
N ASN A 75 -7.24 3.52 -0.18
CA ASN A 75 -7.53 4.89 0.30
C ASN A 75 -6.36 5.90 0.11
N LEU A 76 -5.43 5.66 -0.82
CA LEU A 76 -4.20 6.45 -0.98
C LEU A 76 -4.31 7.67 -1.92
N GLY A 77 -5.50 7.98 -2.45
CA GLY A 77 -5.71 8.98 -3.52
C GLY A 77 -4.93 10.31 -3.36
N PRO A 78 -5.06 11.03 -2.23
CA PRO A 78 -4.36 12.30 -1.99
C PRO A 78 -2.84 12.17 -1.82
N PHE A 79 -2.30 10.96 -1.73
CA PHE A 79 -0.92 10.66 -1.32
C PHE A 79 -0.13 9.89 -2.37
N LEU A 80 -0.65 9.73 -3.59
CA LEU A 80 0.00 8.99 -4.68
C LEU A 80 1.39 9.54 -5.06
N ASN A 81 1.63 10.84 -4.87
CA ASN A 81 2.93 11.47 -5.16
C ASN A 81 3.94 11.40 -4.01
N LYS A 82 3.54 10.89 -2.83
CA LYS A 82 4.41 10.73 -1.67
C LYS A 82 5.14 9.40 -1.77
N THR A 83 6.21 9.37 -2.54
CA THR A 83 7.07 8.19 -2.74
C THR A 83 8.42 8.35 -2.06
N PHE A 84 9.19 7.26 -1.96
CA PHE A 84 10.54 7.30 -1.40
C PHE A 84 11.49 8.17 -2.22
N GLU A 85 11.30 8.25 -3.53
CA GLU A 85 12.08 9.06 -4.46
C GLU A 85 11.86 10.56 -4.25
N ASN A 86 10.65 10.94 -3.83
CA ASN A 86 10.28 12.33 -3.56
C ASN A 86 10.57 12.76 -2.11
N PHE A 87 11.18 11.89 -1.30
CA PHE A 87 11.52 12.18 0.10
C PHE A 87 12.99 12.60 0.21
N ASP A 88 13.26 13.78 0.79
CA ASP A 88 14.64 14.21 1.03
C ASP A 88 15.20 13.58 2.31
N ALA A 89 15.86 12.43 2.17
CA ALA A 89 16.52 11.72 3.27
C ALA A 89 17.78 12.44 3.80
N GLY A 90 18.21 13.53 3.16
CA GLY A 90 19.37 14.33 3.57
C GLY A 90 19.11 15.29 4.74
N VAL A 91 17.85 15.43 5.17
CA VAL A 91 17.49 16.23 6.34
C VAL A 91 18.04 15.56 7.60
N PRO A 92 18.71 16.28 8.51
CA PRO A 92 19.12 15.71 9.80
C PRO A 92 17.92 15.12 10.56
N GLY A 93 18.10 13.96 11.20
CA GLY A 93 17.07 13.30 11.99
C GLY A 93 16.10 12.37 11.24
N VAL A 94 16.04 12.40 9.90
CA VAL A 94 15.09 11.55 9.14
C VAL A 94 15.69 10.26 8.56
N ALA A 95 17.01 10.16 8.46
CA ALA A 95 17.68 9.05 7.77
C ALA A 95 17.33 7.67 8.36
N ARG A 96 17.24 7.57 9.69
CA ARG A 96 16.87 6.33 10.38
C ARG A 96 15.42 5.91 10.08
N ALA A 97 14.50 6.87 10.13
CA ALA A 97 13.09 6.62 9.79
C ALA A 97 12.95 6.20 8.32
N TYR A 98 13.67 6.86 7.41
CA TYR A 98 13.69 6.50 6.00
C TYR A 98 14.18 5.07 5.77
N ALA A 99 15.34 4.70 6.35
CA ALA A 99 15.90 3.36 6.18
C ALA A 99 14.96 2.26 6.72
N ARG A 100 14.31 2.51 7.85
CA ARG A 100 13.35 1.57 8.44
C ARG A 100 12.06 1.47 7.64
N ALA A 101 11.55 2.60 7.14
CA ALA A 101 10.40 2.62 6.24
C ALA A 101 10.69 1.85 4.94
N LEU A 102 11.86 2.03 4.35
CA LEU A 102 12.27 1.30 3.14
C LEU A 102 12.34 -0.21 3.41
N LYS A 103 12.99 -0.62 4.50
CA LYS A 103 13.07 -2.03 4.91
C LYS A 103 11.67 -2.64 5.10
N PHE A 104 10.76 -1.93 5.77
CA PHE A 104 9.38 -2.39 5.96
C PHE A 104 8.64 -2.55 4.64
N ALA A 105 8.84 -1.63 3.68
CA ALA A 105 8.20 -1.70 2.38
C ALA A 105 8.70 -2.87 1.50
N GLU A 106 9.94 -3.32 1.73
CA GLU A 106 10.51 -4.52 1.09
C GLU A 106 10.06 -5.81 1.78
N TYR A 107 10.02 -5.81 3.12
CA TYR A 107 9.68 -6.95 3.95
C TYR A 107 8.67 -6.53 5.03
N PRO A 108 7.36 -6.48 4.71
CA PRO A 108 6.33 -5.99 5.61
C PRO A 108 6.06 -7.01 6.71
N THR A 109 6.82 -6.92 7.80
CA THR A 109 6.70 -7.77 8.98
C THR A 109 6.72 -6.93 10.25
N GLY A 110 5.97 -7.35 11.27
CA GLY A 110 5.94 -6.63 12.55
C GLY A 110 5.32 -5.24 12.43
N TRP A 111 5.61 -4.39 13.40
CA TRP A 111 5.07 -3.04 13.50
C TRP A 111 6.17 -2.00 13.36
N LEU A 112 5.92 -0.99 12.53
CA LEU A 112 6.77 0.19 12.37
C LEU A 112 6.05 1.40 12.97
N ILE A 113 6.68 2.05 13.94
CA ILE A 113 6.07 3.17 14.66
C ILE A 113 6.94 4.41 14.49
N LEU A 114 6.33 5.46 13.94
CA LEU A 114 6.96 6.74 13.67
C LEU A 114 6.31 7.84 14.53
N PHE A 115 7.05 8.36 15.51
CA PHE A 115 6.71 9.55 16.28
C PHE A 115 7.49 10.76 15.79
N GLY A 116 7.04 11.97 16.15
CA GLY A 116 7.79 13.20 15.89
C GLY A 116 6.89 14.42 15.71
N GLY A 117 7.49 15.61 15.66
CA GLY A 117 6.74 16.86 15.51
C GLY A 117 5.99 17.01 14.18
N TYR A 118 5.26 18.11 14.03
CA TYR A 118 4.57 18.39 12.77
C TYR A 118 5.56 18.60 11.63
N GLY A 119 5.21 18.07 10.44
CA GLY A 119 5.99 18.32 9.24
C GLY A 119 7.32 17.58 9.14
N CYS A 120 7.70 16.70 10.06
CA CYS A 120 8.96 15.91 9.96
C CYS A 120 8.90 14.74 8.95
N GLY A 121 7.83 14.62 8.17
CA GLY A 121 7.75 13.65 7.06
C GLY A 121 7.13 12.28 7.37
N LYS A 122 6.58 12.04 8.57
CA LYS A 122 5.93 10.76 8.94
C LYS A 122 4.86 10.29 7.95
N THR A 123 3.86 11.12 7.66
CA THR A 123 2.80 10.81 6.67
C THR A 123 3.38 10.56 5.27
N HIS A 124 4.48 11.23 4.92
CA HIS A 124 5.15 10.99 3.65
C HIS A 124 5.78 9.60 3.64
N LEU A 125 6.52 9.22 4.66
CA LEU A 125 7.11 7.88 4.77
C LEU A 125 6.02 6.80 4.80
N ALA A 126 4.94 7.01 5.55
CA ALA A 126 3.80 6.10 5.60
C ALA A 126 3.14 5.91 4.22
N ALA A 127 2.90 7.00 3.49
CA ALA A 127 2.39 6.93 2.12
C ALA A 127 3.41 6.31 1.13
N ALA A 128 4.71 6.55 1.32
CA ALA A 128 5.76 5.96 0.49
C ALA A 128 5.84 4.44 0.66
N ILE A 129 5.67 3.94 1.89
CA ILE A 129 5.52 2.51 2.17
C ILE A 129 4.30 1.97 1.41
N ALA A 130 3.14 2.62 1.53
CA ALA A 130 1.92 2.19 0.84
C ALA A 130 2.12 2.11 -0.69
N ASN A 131 2.70 3.16 -1.28
CA ASN A 131 2.98 3.23 -2.71
C ASN A 131 3.91 2.11 -3.17
N ARG A 132 4.98 1.83 -2.42
CA ARG A 132 5.91 0.73 -2.73
C ARG A 132 5.24 -0.64 -2.61
N LEU A 133 4.42 -0.86 -1.57
CA LEU A 133 3.68 -2.11 -1.39
C LEU A 133 2.69 -2.34 -2.54
N LEU A 134 1.94 -1.32 -2.95
CA LEU A 134 1.04 -1.38 -4.11
C LEU A 134 1.79 -1.65 -5.42
N ALA A 135 2.96 -1.03 -5.61
CA ALA A 135 3.81 -1.30 -6.76
C ALA A 135 4.31 -2.75 -6.80
N ASN A 136 4.48 -3.38 -5.63
CA ASN A 136 4.83 -4.79 -5.47
C ASN A 136 3.61 -5.72 -5.43
N HIS A 137 2.41 -5.23 -5.77
CA HIS A 137 1.14 -5.98 -5.75
C HIS A 137 0.70 -6.53 -4.38
N ASN A 138 1.21 -5.94 -3.30
CA ASN A 138 0.80 -6.27 -1.93
C ASN A 138 -0.50 -5.54 -1.56
N GLU A 139 -1.32 -6.18 -0.73
CA GLU A 139 -2.52 -5.58 -0.18
C GLU A 139 -2.15 -4.65 0.98
N VAL A 140 -2.49 -3.37 0.85
CA VAL A 140 -2.27 -2.37 1.88
C VAL A 140 -3.48 -1.46 2.00
N LEU A 141 -3.89 -1.19 3.23
CA LEU A 141 -4.91 -0.21 3.55
C LEU A 141 -4.25 0.97 4.25
N PHE A 142 -4.32 2.15 3.64
CA PHE A 142 -3.88 3.41 4.23
C PHE A 142 -5.09 4.15 4.79
N THR A 143 -5.04 4.57 6.05
CA THR A 143 -6.10 5.40 6.62
C THR A 143 -5.55 6.41 7.60
N VAL A 144 -6.10 7.61 7.54
CA VAL A 144 -5.92 8.64 8.58
C VAL A 144 -6.85 8.28 9.74
N VAL A 145 -6.36 8.29 10.97
CA VAL A 145 -7.10 7.80 12.14
C VAL A 145 -8.37 8.59 12.42
N PRO A 146 -8.37 9.94 12.42
CA PRO A 146 -9.59 10.73 12.50
C PRO A 146 -10.66 10.34 11.47
N ASP A 147 -10.28 10.24 10.20
CA ASP A 147 -11.20 9.91 9.10
C ASP A 147 -11.79 8.50 9.26
N LEU A 148 -10.97 7.53 9.70
CA LEU A 148 -11.42 6.19 10.01
C LEU A 148 -12.52 6.20 11.07
N LEU A 149 -12.28 6.93 12.17
CA LEU A 149 -13.21 7.00 13.29
C LEU A 149 -14.51 7.72 12.90
N ASP A 150 -14.43 8.79 12.12
CA ASP A 150 -15.63 9.46 11.61
C ASP A 150 -16.44 8.56 10.68
N HIS A 151 -15.77 7.83 9.78
CA HIS A 151 -16.45 6.88 8.90
C HIS A 151 -17.13 5.76 9.70
N LEU A 152 -16.41 5.14 10.64
CA LEU A 152 -16.97 4.11 11.53
C LEU A 152 -18.14 4.63 12.36
N ARG A 153 -18.10 5.89 12.81
CA ARG A 153 -19.20 6.52 13.55
C ARG A 153 -20.42 6.76 12.67
N SER A 154 -20.23 7.21 11.43
CA SER A 154 -21.31 7.49 10.49
C SER A 154 -22.15 6.25 10.13
N THR A 155 -21.55 5.06 10.20
CA THR A 155 -22.21 3.79 9.91
C THR A 155 -23.04 3.22 11.07
N PHE A 156 -23.13 3.91 12.23
CA PHE A 156 -24.04 3.57 13.35
C PHE A 156 -25.48 4.11 13.18
N GLY A 157 -25.87 4.56 11.98
CA GLY A 157 -27.25 4.94 11.71
C GLY A 157 -28.20 3.74 11.81
N PRO A 158 -29.49 3.94 12.19
CA PRO A 158 -30.46 2.88 12.46
C PRO A 158 -30.77 1.92 11.28
N ASN A 159 -30.18 2.15 10.10
CA ASN A 159 -30.39 1.36 8.88
C ASN A 159 -29.09 0.71 8.33
N SER A 160 -27.97 0.70 9.05
CA SER A 160 -26.65 0.38 8.45
C SER A 160 -25.73 -0.56 9.25
N GLU A 161 -26.26 -1.43 10.11
CA GLU A 161 -25.43 -2.38 10.90
C GLU A 161 -24.48 -3.24 10.03
N VAL A 162 -24.92 -3.67 8.84
CA VAL A 162 -24.13 -4.53 7.93
C VAL A 162 -22.88 -3.82 7.38
N GLY A 163 -22.98 -2.53 7.04
CA GLY A 163 -21.85 -1.79 6.46
C GLY A 163 -20.76 -1.42 7.47
N TYR A 164 -21.13 -1.27 8.75
CA TYR A 164 -20.19 -1.00 9.83
C TYR A 164 -19.27 -2.20 10.07
N ASP A 165 -19.84 -3.39 10.24
CA ASP A 165 -19.08 -4.59 10.57
C ASP A 165 -18.10 -4.97 9.45
N GLU A 166 -18.52 -4.86 8.18
CA GLU A 166 -17.64 -5.13 7.04
C GLU A 166 -16.44 -4.17 6.97
N ARG A 167 -16.65 -2.86 7.16
CA ARG A 167 -15.53 -1.91 7.07
C ARG A 167 -14.58 -2.06 8.25
N PHE A 168 -15.12 -2.29 9.45
CA PHE A 168 -14.31 -2.55 10.63
C PHE A 168 -13.48 -3.83 10.45
N GLU A 169 -14.09 -4.88 9.88
CA GLU A 169 -13.40 -6.13 9.55
C GLU A 169 -12.27 -5.91 8.56
N GLN A 170 -12.53 -5.20 7.46
CA GLN A 170 -11.53 -4.87 6.44
C GLN A 170 -10.33 -4.16 7.07
N VAL A 171 -10.55 -3.22 7.99
CA VAL A 171 -9.48 -2.48 8.65
C VAL A 171 -8.66 -3.38 9.57
N ARG A 172 -9.31 -4.14 10.46
CA ARG A 172 -8.58 -4.96 11.44
C ARG A 172 -7.87 -6.15 10.81
N SER A 173 -8.38 -6.69 9.70
CA SER A 173 -7.86 -7.88 9.01
C SER A 173 -6.97 -7.59 7.78
N ALA A 174 -6.82 -6.32 7.38
CA ALA A 174 -5.98 -5.94 6.23
C ALA A 174 -4.57 -6.55 6.28
N GLY A 175 -4.09 -7.05 5.14
CA GLY A 175 -2.76 -7.67 5.01
C GLY A 175 -1.63 -6.78 5.52
N VAL A 176 -1.63 -5.50 5.10
CA VAL A 176 -0.84 -4.44 5.74
C VAL A 176 -1.78 -3.27 6.06
N LEU A 177 -1.71 -2.75 7.29
CA LEU A 177 -2.47 -1.57 7.71
C LEU A 177 -1.52 -0.41 8.02
N ILE A 178 -1.83 0.77 7.49
CA ILE A 178 -1.13 2.00 7.81
C ILE A 178 -2.13 2.95 8.47
N LEU A 179 -1.87 3.25 9.74
CA LEU A 179 -2.63 4.18 10.58
C LEU A 179 -1.85 5.49 10.68
N ASP A 180 -2.30 6.51 9.97
CA ASP A 180 -1.67 7.84 9.97
C ASP A 180 -2.31 8.78 10.99
N ASP A 181 -1.49 9.62 11.63
CA ASP A 181 -1.88 10.65 12.60
C ASP A 181 -2.65 10.13 13.84
N LEU A 182 -2.22 8.99 14.38
CA LEU A 182 -2.72 8.46 15.66
C LEU A 182 -2.52 9.47 16.79
N GLY A 183 -3.58 9.73 17.56
CA GLY A 183 -3.59 10.69 18.65
C GLY A 183 -4.06 12.08 18.22
N THR A 184 -4.42 12.35 16.97
CA THR A 184 -5.05 13.64 16.62
C THR A 184 -6.56 13.66 16.92
N GLU A 185 -7.15 12.50 17.20
CA GLU A 185 -8.57 12.33 17.47
C GLU A 185 -9.02 12.91 18.83
N ASN A 186 -10.23 13.48 18.85
CA ASN A 186 -10.92 13.80 20.09
C ASN A 186 -11.16 12.49 20.85
N ALA A 187 -10.54 12.35 22.03
CA ALA A 187 -10.42 11.11 22.80
C ALA A 187 -11.75 10.65 23.44
N THR A 188 -12.77 10.40 22.62
CA THR A 188 -14.03 9.81 23.09
C THR A 188 -13.79 8.37 23.59
N PRO A 189 -14.52 7.90 24.61
CA PRO A 189 -14.42 6.51 25.06
C PRO A 189 -14.65 5.50 23.93
N TRP A 190 -15.58 5.81 23.01
CA TRP A 190 -15.86 4.99 21.84
C TRP A 190 -14.64 4.88 20.90
N ALA A 191 -14.00 6.00 20.56
CA ALA A 191 -12.82 6.00 19.69
C ALA A 191 -11.66 5.18 20.29
N ARG A 192 -11.41 5.36 21.59
CA ARG A 192 -10.38 4.60 22.33
C ARG A 192 -10.66 3.10 22.29
N GLU A 193 -11.91 2.70 22.47
CA GLU A 193 -12.30 1.29 22.44
C GLU A 193 -12.15 0.68 21.03
N LYS A 194 -12.56 1.41 19.98
CA LYS A 194 -12.40 0.92 18.59
C LYS A 194 -10.96 0.80 18.16
N LEU A 195 -10.12 1.79 18.48
CA LEU A 195 -8.69 1.68 18.24
C LEU A 195 -8.11 0.49 19.00
N PHE A 196 -8.44 0.34 20.29
CA PHE A 196 -7.98 -0.80 21.08
C PHE A 196 -8.35 -2.14 20.43
N GLN A 197 -9.57 -2.30 19.93
CA GLN A 197 -10.00 -3.52 19.23
C GLN A 197 -9.17 -3.79 17.97
N ILE A 198 -8.89 -2.76 17.15
CA ILE A 198 -8.03 -2.88 15.96
C ILE A 198 -6.61 -3.32 16.37
N PHE A 199 -5.98 -2.59 17.29
CA PHE A 199 -4.62 -2.90 17.75
C PHE A 199 -4.53 -4.29 18.39
N ASN A 200 -5.50 -4.67 19.21
CA ASN A 200 -5.54 -5.96 19.87
C ASN A 200 -5.66 -7.11 18.86
N HIS A 201 -6.55 -6.98 17.87
CA HIS A 201 -6.67 -7.95 16.80
C HIS A 201 -5.34 -8.12 16.05
N ARG A 202 -4.77 -7.03 15.58
CA ARG A 202 -3.53 -7.06 14.78
C ARG A 202 -2.33 -7.56 15.59
N TYR A 203 -2.30 -7.28 16.89
CA TYR A 203 -1.30 -7.81 17.80
C TYR A 203 -1.42 -9.34 17.91
N ASN A 204 -2.62 -9.86 18.18
CA ASN A 204 -2.85 -11.30 18.35
C ASN A 204 -2.53 -12.11 17.09
N TYR A 205 -2.85 -11.56 15.92
CA TYR A 205 -2.58 -12.20 14.63
C TYR A 205 -1.22 -11.79 14.01
N ARG A 206 -0.39 -11.03 14.75
CA ARG A 206 0.93 -10.54 14.32
C ARG A 206 0.90 -9.87 12.93
N LEU A 207 -0.17 -9.13 12.63
CA LEU A 207 -0.37 -8.52 11.31
C LEU A 207 0.50 -7.26 11.11
N PRO A 208 1.18 -7.11 9.96
CA PRO A 208 2.06 -5.99 9.68
C PRO A 208 1.36 -4.63 9.78
N THR A 209 1.90 -3.69 10.57
CA THR A 209 1.22 -2.42 10.83
C THR A 209 2.20 -1.25 10.85
N VAL A 210 1.91 -0.18 10.14
CA VAL A 210 2.65 1.09 10.24
C VAL A 210 1.79 2.08 11.01
N ILE A 211 2.35 2.74 12.01
CA ILE A 211 1.67 3.77 12.80
C ILE A 211 2.49 5.05 12.72
N THR A 212 1.82 6.17 12.47
CA THR A 212 2.40 7.50 12.66
C THR A 212 1.65 8.23 13.77
N SER A 213 2.36 9.03 14.56
CA SER A 213 1.76 9.89 15.57
C SER A 213 2.57 11.16 15.75
N ASN A 214 1.86 12.26 15.96
CA ASN A 214 2.44 13.56 16.33
C ASN A 214 2.51 13.78 17.84
N ARG A 215 1.97 12.86 18.65
CA ARG A 215 2.02 12.89 20.10
C ARG A 215 3.32 12.30 20.64
N GLU A 216 3.62 12.59 21.88
CA GLU A 216 4.68 11.87 22.57
C GLU A 216 4.21 10.45 22.93
N PRO A 217 5.13 9.45 22.96
CA PRO A 217 4.80 8.07 23.32
C PRO A 217 3.99 7.93 24.63
N ARG A 218 4.27 8.79 25.62
CA ARG A 218 3.58 8.81 26.92
C ARG A 218 2.12 9.26 26.87
N GLU A 219 1.71 9.91 25.79
CA GLU A 219 0.34 10.42 25.60
C GLU A 219 -0.55 9.39 24.88
N ILE A 220 0.05 8.30 24.37
CA ILE A 220 -0.68 7.19 23.79
C ILE A 220 -1.41 6.43 24.89
N GLU A 221 -2.59 5.92 24.56
CA GLU A 221 -3.40 5.13 25.46
C GLU A 221 -2.59 3.92 26.01
N PRO A 222 -2.54 3.70 27.33
CA PRO A 222 -1.61 2.73 27.93
C PRO A 222 -1.73 1.29 27.42
N ARG A 223 -2.95 0.83 27.10
CA ARG A 223 -3.20 -0.53 26.60
C ARG A 223 -2.70 -0.69 25.16
N ILE A 224 -2.82 0.36 24.34
CA ILE A 224 -2.23 0.40 23.00
C ILE A 224 -0.71 0.49 23.10
N PHE A 225 -0.19 1.38 23.95
CA PHE A 225 1.24 1.60 24.10
C PHE A 225 1.98 0.34 24.57
N SER A 226 1.40 -0.43 25.49
CA SER A 226 1.98 -1.71 25.93
C SER A 226 2.22 -2.70 24.79
N ARG A 227 1.37 -2.72 23.75
CA ARG A 227 1.55 -3.57 22.55
C ARG A 227 2.61 -3.01 21.62
N MET A 228 2.70 -1.67 21.52
CA MET A 228 3.72 -0.98 20.74
C MET A 228 5.14 -1.23 21.27
N THR A 229 5.29 -1.50 22.57
CA THR A 229 6.58 -1.78 23.21
C THR A 229 7.00 -3.25 23.19
N ASP A 230 6.16 -4.15 22.67
CA ASP A 230 6.55 -5.56 22.50
C ASP A 230 7.62 -5.68 21.41
N ARG A 231 8.85 -6.06 21.81
CA ARG A 231 10.01 -6.14 20.93
C ARG A 231 9.95 -7.30 19.93
N GLU A 232 9.11 -8.31 20.17
CA GLU A 232 8.91 -9.37 19.18
C GLU A 232 8.08 -8.90 17.99
N LEU A 233 7.22 -7.91 18.22
CA LEU A 233 6.34 -7.36 17.20
C LEU A 233 6.88 -6.05 16.62
N CYS A 234 7.43 -5.18 17.47
CA CYS A 234 7.98 -3.89 17.11
C CYS A 234 9.47 -3.86 17.47
N ASP A 235 10.32 -4.04 16.46
CA ASP A 235 11.78 -3.96 16.62
C ASP A 235 12.22 -2.65 17.30
N GLU A 236 11.54 -1.55 16.95
CA GLU A 236 11.96 -0.22 17.35
C GLU A 236 10.84 0.84 17.19
N ILE A 237 10.69 1.70 18.20
CA ILE A 237 9.93 2.94 18.11
C ILE A 237 10.88 4.06 17.63
N ILE A 238 10.57 4.70 16.51
CA ILE A 238 11.40 5.74 15.92
C ILE A 238 10.79 7.10 16.23
N ILE A 239 11.57 7.99 16.85
CA ILE A 239 11.21 9.39 17.05
C ILE A 239 11.98 10.22 16.02
N ILE A 240 11.25 10.90 15.14
CA ILE A 240 11.80 11.79 14.13
C ILE A 240 11.94 13.19 14.73
N ASP A 241 13.18 13.62 14.88
CA ASP A 241 13.63 14.89 15.46
C ASP A 241 14.09 15.91 14.40
N GLY A 242 13.61 15.77 13.16
CA GLY A 242 13.91 16.69 12.05
C GLY A 242 13.05 17.96 12.04
N ASP A 243 13.61 19.05 11.52
CA ASP A 243 12.91 20.33 11.30
C ASP A 243 11.67 20.18 10.40
N ASP A 244 10.69 21.08 10.56
CA ASP A 244 9.45 21.09 9.77
C ASP A 244 9.74 21.21 8.27
N TYR A 245 9.52 20.11 7.53
CA TYR A 245 9.72 19.99 6.09
C TYR A 245 8.86 20.98 5.29
N ARG A 246 7.75 21.47 5.86
CA ARG A 246 6.83 22.42 5.22
C ARG A 246 7.34 23.87 5.26
N ARG A 247 8.31 24.18 6.13
CA ARG A 247 8.87 25.54 6.26
C ARG A 247 10.00 25.85 5.28
N THR A 248 10.67 24.84 4.74
CA THR A 248 11.69 25.03 3.69
C THR A 248 11.03 25.04 2.31
N GLN A 249 10.67 26.23 1.82
CA GLN A 249 10.14 26.40 0.45
C GLN A 249 11.08 25.75 -0.59
N PRO A 250 10.55 25.17 -1.68
CA PRO A 250 11.35 24.60 -2.76
C PRO A 250 12.41 25.56 -3.31
N ALA A 251 12.09 26.86 -3.39
CA ALA A 251 12.99 27.92 -3.84
C ALA A 251 14.24 28.04 -2.94
N GLN A 252 14.06 28.03 -1.62
CA GLN A 252 15.18 28.10 -0.66
C GLN A 252 16.10 26.88 -0.75
N ARG A 253 15.57 25.72 -1.15
CA ARG A 253 16.36 24.48 -1.33
C ARG A 253 17.29 24.52 -2.55
N PHE A 254 16.85 25.15 -3.64
CA PHE A 254 17.71 25.39 -4.81
C PHE A 254 18.85 26.37 -4.46
N GLU A 255 18.52 27.45 -3.73
CA GLU A 255 19.50 28.44 -3.27
C GLU A 255 20.56 27.80 -2.35
N GLN A 256 20.13 27.00 -1.37
CA GLN A 256 21.03 26.33 -0.42
C GLN A 256 21.91 25.26 -1.09
N LYS A 257 21.37 24.45 -2.01
CA LYS A 257 22.16 23.47 -2.77
C LYS A 257 23.17 24.16 -3.71
N LYS A 258 22.78 25.28 -4.33
CA LYS A 258 23.67 26.12 -5.15
C LYS A 258 24.80 26.73 -4.31
N GLN A 259 24.49 27.27 -3.13
CA GLN A 259 25.49 27.85 -2.21
C GLN A 259 26.45 26.79 -1.65
N GLN A 260 25.98 25.61 -1.26
CA GLN A 260 26.84 24.52 -0.80
C GLN A 260 27.74 23.96 -1.91
N HIS A 261 27.25 23.90 -3.15
CA HIS A 261 28.06 23.50 -4.30
C HIS A 261 29.16 24.53 -4.62
N LEU A 262 28.82 25.82 -4.60
CA LEU A 262 29.78 26.92 -4.81
C LEU A 262 30.85 26.97 -3.71
N GLN A 263 30.49 26.74 -2.45
CA GLN A 263 31.46 26.68 -1.34
C GLN A 263 32.43 25.50 -1.44
N ARG A 264 31.99 24.37 -2.02
CA ARG A 264 32.86 23.20 -2.27
C ARG A 264 33.81 23.42 -3.44
N LEU A 265 33.39 24.18 -4.45
CA LEU A 265 34.24 24.56 -5.59
C LEU A 265 35.30 25.59 -5.17
N GLY A 266 34.93 26.60 -4.37
CA GLY A 266 35.85 27.65 -3.90
C GLY A 266 36.95 27.18 -2.93
N ARG A 267 36.84 25.98 -2.33
CA ARG A 267 37.87 25.42 -1.45
C ARG A 267 38.98 24.65 -2.18
N ARG A 268 38.84 24.39 -3.49
CA ARG A 268 39.88 23.69 -4.28
C ARG A 268 40.93 24.62 -4.90
N ASP A 269 40.61 25.91 -5.05
CA ASP A 269 41.52 26.88 -5.68
C ASP A 269 42.43 27.63 -4.69
N GLY A 270 42.28 27.41 -3.37
CA GLY A 270 43.07 28.06 -2.32
C GLY A 270 44.27 27.26 -1.79
N SER A 271 44.64 26.17 -2.45
CA SER A 271 45.75 25.28 -2.06
C SER A 271 46.73 25.12 -3.21
N ARG A 272 47.44 26.19 -3.54
CA ARG A 272 48.71 26.20 -4.28
C ARG A 272 49.61 27.28 -3.71
#